data_AF-D9R0N9-F1
#
_entry.id   AF-D9R0N9-F1
#
_cell.length_a   1.000
_cell.length_b   1.000
_cell.length_c   1.000
_cell.angle_alpha   90.00
_cell.angle_beta   90.00
_cell.angle_gamma   90.00
#
_symmetry.space_group_name_H-M   'P 1'
#
loop_
_entity.id
_entity.type
_entity.pdbx_description
1 polymer ?
#
loop_
_entity_poly.entity_id
_entity_poly.type
_entity_poly.pdbx_seq_one_letter_code
_entity_poly.pdbx_strand_id
1 'polypeptide(L)' 'MNRYKLSALMGTVIMGIGSFMACLAEKGPYIITGNVLLMVSIFIMIYGYAKWQP' A
#
# COMPACT_ATOMS: atom_id res chain seq x y z
N MET A 1 -19.12 -5.74 -9.91
CA MET A 1 -18.07 -6.62 -9.36
C MET A 1 -16.65 -6.05 -9.35
N ASN A 2 -16.32 -4.93 -10.03
CA ASN A 2 -14.91 -4.57 -10.30
C ASN A 2 -14.26 -3.45 -9.46
N ARG A 3 -15.00 -2.53 -8.84
CA ARG A 3 -14.38 -1.34 -8.21
C ARG A 3 -13.51 -1.66 -7.00
N TYR A 4 -13.94 -2.61 -6.18
CA TYR A 4 -13.24 -3.01 -4.96
C TYR A 4 -12.03 -3.90 -5.26
N LYS A 5 -12.13 -4.75 -6.29
CA LYS A 5 -11.00 -5.55 -6.81
C LYS A 5 -9.91 -4.66 -7.42
N LEU A 6 -10.30 -3.58 -8.11
CA LEU A 6 -9.40 -2.51 -8.57
C LEU A 6 -8.75 -1.74 -7.42
N SER A 7 -9.51 -1.44 -6.36
CA SER A 7 -8.98 -0.79 -5.16
C SER A 7 -7.94 -1.67 -4.45
N ALA A 8 -8.18 -2.98 -4.37
CA ALA A 8 -7.21 -3.92 -3.82
C ALA A 8 -5.94 -3.98 -4.67
N LEU A 9 -6.07 -4.04 -6.00
CA LEU A 9 -4.94 -4.03 -6.95
C LEU A 9 -4.10 -2.74 -6.83
N MET A 10 -4.73 -1.57 -6.76
CA MET A 10 -4.03 -0.31 -6.55
C MET A 10 -3.28 -0.29 -5.21
N GLY A 11 -3.89 -0.82 -4.14
CA GLY A 11 -3.24 -0.99 -2.85
C GLY A 11 -1.97 -1.85 -2.94
N THR A 12 -2.00 -2.94 -3.70
CA THR A 12 -0.83 -3.82 -3.91
C THR A 12 0.30 -3.14 -4.68
N VAL A 13 -0.03 -2.35 -5.70
CA VAL A 13 0.96 -1.59 -6.49
C VAL A 13 1.63 -0.52 -5.63
N ILE A 14 0.86 0.23 -4.84
CA ILE A 14 1.38 1.26 -3.93
C ILE A 14 2.24 0.62 -2.83
N MET A 15 1.83 -0.54 -2.31
CA MET A 15 2.61 -1.32 -1.35
C MET A 15 3.97 -1.74 -1.93
N GLY A 16 4.00 -2.17 -3.19
CA GLY A 16 5.25 -2.50 -3.88
C GLY A 16 6.22 -1.31 -3.93
N ILE A 17 5.74 -0.15 -4.35
CA ILE A 17 6.55 1.09 -4.43
C ILE A 17 7.02 1.53 -3.04
N GLY A 18 6.16 1.46 -2.02
CA GLY A 18 6.50 1.76 -0.64
C GLY A 18 7.61 0.87 -0.08
N SER A 19 7.58 -0.43 -0.40
CA SER A 19 8.64 -1.38 -0.04
C SER A 19 9.97 -1.05 -0.72
N PHE A 20 9.96 -0.69 -2.01
CA PHE A 20 11.18 -0.25 -2.69
C PHE A 20 11.75 1.04 -2.08
N MET A 21 10.89 2.00 -1.74
CA MET A 21 11.30 3.25 -1.12
C MET A 21 11.85 3.05 0.31
N ALA A 22 11.27 2.15 1.09
CA ALA A 22 11.74 1.84 2.44
C ALA A 22 13.05 1.04 2.44
N CYS A 23 13.22 0.11 1.49
CA CYS A 23 14.35 -0.81 1.46
C CYS A 23 15.57 -0.31 0.65
N LEU A 24 15.38 0.52 -0.40
CA LEU A 24 16.50 1.10 -1.17
C LEU A 24 16.97 2.47 -0.65
N ALA A 25 16.24 3.11 0.27
CA ALA A 25 16.62 4.43 0.75
C ALA A 25 17.73 4.37 1.81
N GLU A 26 18.86 5.04 1.52
CA GLU A 26 19.96 5.19 2.49
C GLU A 26 19.78 6.36 3.48
N LYS A 27 18.89 7.32 3.18
CA LYS A 27 18.65 8.44 4.11
C LYS A 27 17.40 8.20 4.97
N GLY A 28 17.59 8.35 6.28
CA GLY A 28 16.55 8.23 7.31
C GLY A 28 15.17 8.82 6.98
N PRO A 29 15.04 10.05 6.42
CA PRO A 29 13.73 10.61 6.10
C PRO A 29 12.96 9.84 5.01
N TYR A 30 13.66 9.23 4.03
CA TYR A 30 13.01 8.47 2.97
C TYR A 30 12.53 7.10 3.46
N ILE A 31 13.25 6.48 4.41
CA ILE A 31 12.84 5.24 5.07
C ILE A 31 11.52 5.45 5.83
N ILE A 32 11.43 6.53 6.62
CA ILE A 32 10.22 6.88 7.37
C ILE A 32 9.05 7.14 6.41
N THR A 33 9.32 7.88 5.33
CA THR A 33 8.30 8.18 4.31
C THR A 33 7.79 6.90 3.64
N GLY A 34 8.69 5.97 3.27
CA GLY A 34 8.31 4.67 2.69
C GLY A 34 7.49 3.82 3.66
N ASN A 35 7.82 3.85 4.95
CA ASN A 35 7.11 3.09 5.98
C ASN A 35 5.69 3.64 6.24
N VAL A 36 5.52 4.96 6.21
CA VAL A 36 4.19 5.60 6.26
C VAL A 36 3.37 5.26 5.02
N LEU A 37 3.99 5.28 3.83
CA LEU A 37 3.33 4.91 2.57
C LEU A 37 2.83 3.45 2.59
N LEU A 38 3.63 2.54 3.18
CA LEU A 38 3.25 1.15 3.40
C LEU A 38 2.04 1.03 4.32
N MET A 39 2.03 1.72 5.46
CA MET A 39 0.87 1.75 6.36
C MET A 39 -0.40 2.20 5.63
N VAL A 40 -0.33 3.29 4.86
CA VAL A 40 -1.48 3.80 4.09
C VAL A 40 -1.96 2.77 3.05
N SER A 41 -1.05 2.09 2.35
CA SER A 41 -1.42 1.05 1.37
C SER A 41 -2.16 -0.14 2.02
N ILE A 42 -1.76 -0.53 3.22
CA ILE A 42 -2.40 -1.60 3.99
C ILE A 42 -3.81 -1.18 4.38
N PHE A 43 -4.03 0.07 4.84
CA PHE A 43 -5.36 0.58 5.14
C PHE A 43 -6.30 0.55 3.92
N ILE A 44 -5.79 0.93 2.74
CA ILE A 44 -6.57 0.90 1.49
C ILE A 44 -6.94 -0.54 1.11
N MET A 45 -6.00 -1.48 1.25
CA MET A 45 -6.28 -2.90 1.03
C MET A 45 -7.30 -3.44 2.02
N ILE A 46 -7.14 -3.17 3.33
CA ILE A 46 -8.10 -3.61 4.36
C ILE A 46 -9.50 -3.09 4.03
N TYR A 47 -9.64 -1.83 3.64
CA TYR A 47 -10.93 -1.27 3.26
C TYR A 47 -11.50 -1.92 1.99
N GLY A 48 -10.63 -2.18 1.01
CA GLY A 48 -10.97 -2.92 -0.21
C GLY A 48 -11.47 -4.34 0.09
N TYR A 49 -10.76 -5.09 0.94
CA TYR A 49 -11.11 -6.47 1.31
C TYR A 49 -12.31 -6.55 2.26
N ALA A 50 -12.41 -5.67 3.25
CA ALA A 50 -13.53 -5.64 4.19
C ALA A 50 -14.87 -5.37 3.48
N LYS A 51 -14.86 -4.57 2.41
CA LYS A 51 -16.06 -4.25 1.63
C LYS A 51 -16.30 -5.19 0.45
N TRP A 52 -15.29 -5.98 0.07
CA TRP A 52 -15.37 -7.04 -0.94
C TRP A 52 -15.60 -8.42 -0.34
N GLN A 53 -16.11 -8.49 0.89
CA GLN A 53 -16.44 -9.76 1.54
C GLN A 53 -17.34 -10.59 0.59
N PRO A 54 -16.99 -11.86 0.32
CA PRO A 54 -17.64 -12.69 -0.72
C PRO A 54 -19.12 -12.95 -0.44
#